data_AF-A0A3L6ZN57-F1
#
_entry.id   AF-A0A3L6ZN57-F1
#
_cell.length_a   1.000
_cell.length_b   1.000
_cell.length_c   1.000
_cell.angle_alpha   90.00
_cell.angle_beta   90.00
_cell.angle_gamma   90.00
#
_symmetry.space_group_name_H-M   'P 1'
#
loop_
_entity.id
_entity.type
_entity.pdbx_description
1 polymer ?
#
loop_
_entity_poly.entity_id
_entity_poly.type
_entity_poly.pdbx_seq_one_letter_code
_entity_poly.pdbx_strand_id
1 'polypeptide(L)'
;MIGAVVTIGYAALGLAQILVLNPLAAVPGMELDQIRAVMATRGERIDAWPPVTFAVVGAGLAVVIVVATLAGRPRPTTVLLFVSLGLVGGAPAYWIASFGAGMSLADAFAIGGGDVSPWAVPLYAVSAVALVTALVLPVARAARGRAQILRTSTDRTV
;
A
#
# COMPACT_ATOMS: atom_id res chain seq x y z
N MET A 1 -5.44 -14.48 -7.16
CA MET A 1 -4.71 -14.73 -5.89
C MET A 1 -3.47 -13.87 -5.73
N ILE A 2 -2.60 -13.73 -6.74
CA ILE A 2 -1.41 -12.84 -6.68
C ILE A 2 -1.76 -11.44 -6.15
N GLY A 3 -2.82 -10.80 -6.67
CA GLY A 3 -3.24 -9.48 -6.19
C GLY A 3 -3.53 -9.42 -4.69
N ALA A 4 -4.22 -10.43 -4.14
CA ALA A 4 -4.49 -10.50 -2.70
C ALA A 4 -3.21 -10.69 -1.87
N VAL A 5 -2.28 -11.53 -2.35
CA VAL A 5 -0.98 -11.74 -1.70
C VAL A 5 -0.18 -10.44 -1.68
N VAL A 6 -0.13 -9.71 -2.79
CA VAL A 6 0.54 -8.41 -2.87
C VAL A 6 -0.10 -7.41 -1.92
N THR A 7 -1.44 -7.33 -1.88
CA THR A 7 -2.15 -6.41 -0.98
C THR A 7 -1.91 -6.74 0.51
N ILE A 8 -1.94 -8.01 0.90
CA ILE A 8 -1.62 -8.43 2.28
C ILE A 8 -0.16 -8.12 2.61
N GLY A 9 0.77 -8.46 1.71
CA GLY A 9 2.19 -8.20 1.91
C GLY A 9 2.48 -6.70 2.07
N TYR A 10 1.83 -5.86 1.26
CA TYR A 10 1.91 -4.40 1.36
C TYR A 10 1.42 -3.90 2.73
N ALA A 11 0.25 -4.38 3.16
CA ALA A 11 -0.35 -3.98 4.44
C ALA A 11 0.50 -4.42 5.64
N ALA A 12 1.00 -5.66 5.62
CA ALA A 12 1.86 -6.21 6.67
C ALA A 12 3.22 -5.47 6.73
N LEU A 13 3.82 -5.19 5.57
CA LEU A 13 5.06 -4.42 5.50
C LEU A 13 4.85 -3.00 6.02
N GLY A 14 3.77 -2.32 5.63
CA GLY A 14 3.46 -0.98 6.15
C GLY A 14 3.25 -0.97 7.67
N LEU A 15 2.57 -1.96 8.23
CA LEU A 15 2.41 -2.10 9.68
C LEU A 15 3.75 -2.29 10.39
N ALA A 16 4.58 -3.23 9.90
CA ALA A 16 5.90 -3.50 10.45
C ALA A 16 6.82 -2.27 10.30
N GLN A 17 6.71 -1.57 9.18
CA GLN A 17 7.45 -0.35 8.92
C GLN A 17 7.15 0.72 9.98
N ILE A 18 5.87 0.97 10.26
CA ILE A 18 5.47 2.01 11.21
C ILE A 18 5.83 1.63 12.66
N LEU A 19 5.57 0.39 13.06
CA LEU A 19 5.66 -0.03 14.47
C LEU A 19 7.04 -0.56 14.89
N VAL A 20 7.89 -0.93 13.93
CA VAL A 20 9.16 -1.64 14.18
C VAL A 20 10.31 -1.06 13.39
N LEU A 21 10.27 -1.13 12.05
CA LEU A 21 11.45 -0.84 11.22
C LEU A 21 11.82 0.64 11.24
N ASN A 22 10.84 1.55 11.18
CA ASN A 22 11.08 2.98 11.24
C ASN A 22 11.59 3.42 12.62
N PRO A 23 10.97 3.03 13.76
CA PRO A 23 11.54 3.32 15.08
C PRO A 23 13.00 2.87 15.24
N LEU A 24 13.33 1.64 14.81
CA LEU A 24 14.70 1.11 14.89
C LEU A 24 15.69 1.87 13.99
N ALA A 25 15.24 2.34 12.83
CA ALA A 25 16.07 3.15 11.94
C ALA A 25 16.22 4.61 12.43
N ALA A 26 15.18 5.15 13.06
CA ALA A 26 15.14 6.51 13.57
C ALA A 26 16.07 6.71 14.78
N VAL A 27 16.30 5.66 15.57
CA VAL A 27 17.17 5.69 16.75
C VAL A 27 18.18 4.53 16.70
N PRO A 28 19.26 4.66 15.89
CA PRO A 28 20.23 3.59 15.72
C PRO A 28 20.91 3.22 17.04
N GLY A 29 21.07 1.91 17.28
CA GLY A 29 21.77 1.38 18.45
C GLY A 29 20.90 1.17 19.70
N MET A 30 19.61 1.51 19.65
CA MET A 30 18.64 1.12 20.69
C MET A 30 17.75 -0.03 20.23
N GLU A 31 17.34 -0.86 21.20
CA GLU A 31 16.30 -1.86 20.98
C GLU A 31 14.90 -1.23 21.06
N LEU A 32 13.91 -1.86 20.42
CA LEU A 32 12.56 -1.33 20.32
C LEU A 32 11.89 -1.09 21.68
N ASP A 33 12.14 -1.96 22.66
CA ASP A 33 11.58 -1.81 24.01
C ASP A 33 12.24 -0.66 24.77
N GLN A 34 13.53 -0.42 24.55
CA GLN A 34 14.24 0.75 25.11
C GLN A 34 13.69 2.03 24.51
N ILE A 35 13.44 2.06 23.20
CA ILE A 35 12.83 3.21 22.51
C ILE A 35 11.47 3.52 23.16
N ARG A 36 10.60 2.51 23.29
CA ARG A 36 9.26 2.67 23.89
C ARG A 36 9.32 3.10 25.35
N ALA A 37 10.27 2.59 26.13
CA ALA A 37 10.47 3.00 27.51
C ALA A 37 10.88 4.49 27.60
N VAL A 38 11.84 4.92 26.79
CA VAL A 38 12.26 6.33 26.73
C VAL A 38 11.12 7.23 26.29
N MET A 39 10.34 6.85 25.26
CA MET A 39 9.15 7.60 24.87
C MET A 39 8.17 7.75 26.04
N ALA A 40 7.89 6.66 26.76
CA ALA A 40 6.99 6.68 27.91
C ALA A 40 7.48 7.62 29.03
N THR A 41 8.79 7.66 29.31
CA THR A 41 9.36 8.61 30.29
C THR A 41 9.21 10.08 29.87
N ARG A 42 9.02 10.33 28.58
CA ARG A 42 8.80 11.66 27.98
C ARG A 42 7.34 11.97 27.70
N GLY A 43 6.41 11.10 28.12
CA GLY A 43 4.98 11.26 27.88
C GLY A 43 4.52 10.90 26.46
N GLU A 44 5.43 10.45 25.60
CA GLU A 44 5.15 10.07 24.22
C GLU A 44 4.82 8.58 24.07
N ARG A 45 4.04 8.24 23.05
CA ARG A 45 3.76 6.85 22.68
C ARG A 45 3.41 6.73 21.20
N ILE A 46 3.74 5.60 20.60
CA ILE A 46 3.22 5.25 19.27
C ILE A 46 1.80 4.69 19.45
N ASP A 47 0.80 5.42 18.96
CA ASP A 47 -0.57 4.90 18.90
C ASP A 47 -0.67 3.78 17.84
N ALA A 48 -1.16 2.63 18.27
CA ALA A 48 -1.33 1.47 17.41
C ALA A 48 -2.56 1.58 16.50
N TRP A 49 -3.53 2.44 16.83
CA TRP A 49 -4.79 2.52 16.10
C TRP A 49 -4.62 2.85 14.60
N PRO A 50 -3.90 3.91 14.20
CA PRO A 50 -3.75 4.23 12.78
C PRO A 50 -3.04 3.13 11.97
N PRO A 51 -1.88 2.58 12.42
CA PRO A 51 -1.20 1.49 11.69
C PRO A 51 -2.04 0.21 11.62
N VAL A 52 -2.72 -0.16 12.71
CA VAL A 52 -3.61 -1.34 12.73
C VAL A 52 -4.79 -1.14 11.79
N THR A 53 -5.40 0.04 11.77
CA THR A 53 -6.51 0.36 10.86
C THR A 53 -6.05 0.24 9.40
N PHE A 54 -4.88 0.79 9.07
CA PHE A 54 -4.26 0.63 7.75
C PHE A 54 -4.10 -0.86 7.37
N ALA A 55 -3.57 -1.67 8.28
CA ALA A 55 -3.35 -3.09 8.04
C ALA A 55 -4.67 -3.87 7.85
N VAL A 56 -5.67 -3.59 8.69
CA VAL A 56 -6.99 -4.22 8.64
C VAL A 56 -7.72 -3.87 7.34
N VAL A 57 -7.68 -2.61 6.91
CA VAL A 57 -8.26 -2.19 5.62
C VAL A 57 -7.58 -2.91 4.46
N GLY A 58 -6.25 -3.00 4.45
CA GLY A 58 -5.50 -3.74 3.44
C GLY A 58 -5.85 -5.24 3.42
N ALA A 59 -5.93 -5.87 4.59
CA ALA A 59 -6.34 -7.27 4.72
C ALA A 59 -7.79 -7.48 4.22
N GLY A 60 -8.71 -6.57 4.56
CA GLY A 60 -10.09 -6.59 4.08
C GLY A 60 -10.18 -6.52 2.55
N LEU A 61 -9.40 -5.64 1.92
CA LEU A 61 -9.33 -5.57 0.45
C LEU A 61 -8.82 -6.87 -0.17
N ALA A 62 -7.83 -7.52 0.45
CA ALA A 62 -7.34 -8.81 -0.02
C ALA A 62 -8.39 -9.92 0.10
N VAL A 63 -9.17 -9.94 1.18
CA VAL A 63 -10.30 -10.87 1.34
C VAL A 63 -11.35 -10.63 0.25
N VAL A 64 -11.69 -9.36 -0.04
CA VAL A 64 -12.61 -9.02 -1.15
C VAL A 64 -12.08 -9.55 -2.48
N ILE A 65 -10.78 -9.41 -2.77
CA ILE A 65 -10.16 -9.95 -3.99
C ILE A 65 -10.31 -11.47 -4.06
N VAL A 66 -10.03 -12.17 -2.95
CA VAL A 66 -10.16 -13.63 -2.87
C VAL A 66 -11.60 -14.05 -3.11
N VAL A 67 -12.55 -13.51 -2.34
CA VAL A 67 -13.97 -13.83 -2.43
C VAL A 67 -14.53 -13.55 -3.81
N ALA A 68 -14.24 -12.37 -4.40
CA ALA A 68 -14.71 -12.02 -5.74
C ALA A 68 -14.13 -12.95 -6.82
N THR A 69 -12.90 -13.43 -6.64
CA THR A 69 -12.27 -14.39 -7.57
C THR A 69 -12.78 -15.81 -7.40
N LEU A 70 -13.23 -16.19 -6.20
CA LEU A 70 -13.79 -17.52 -5.92
C LEU A 70 -15.29 -17.61 -6.25
N ALA A 71 -16.05 -16.56 -5.95
CA ALA A 71 -17.49 -16.48 -6.18
C ALA A 71 -17.85 -16.32 -7.66
N GLY A 72 -16.88 -15.98 -8.52
CA GLY A 72 -17.10 -15.80 -9.94
C GLY A 72 -15.83 -15.98 -10.76
N ARG A 73 -15.88 -15.57 -12.03
CA ARG A 73 -14.71 -15.57 -12.92
C ARG A 73 -14.49 -14.17 -13.46
N PRO A 74 -14.16 -13.19 -12.59
CA PRO A 74 -13.93 -11.83 -13.04
C PRO A 74 -12.83 -11.83 -14.09
N ARG A 75 -12.96 -10.97 -15.11
CA ARG A 75 -11.91 -10.81 -16.11
C ARG A 75 -10.61 -10.50 -15.36
N PRO A 76 -9.48 -11.19 -15.64
CA PRO A 76 -8.22 -11.01 -14.91
C PRO A 76 -7.80 -9.56 -14.81
N THR A 77 -8.17 -8.80 -15.83
CA THR A 77 -7.84 -7.41 -15.97
C THR A 77 -8.69 -6.46 -15.13
N THR A 78 -9.91 -6.86 -14.79
CA THR A 78 -10.75 -6.13 -13.82
C THR A 78 -10.16 -6.30 -12.42
N VAL A 79 -9.73 -7.53 -12.09
CA VAL A 79 -9.03 -7.80 -10.82
C VAL A 79 -7.73 -7.00 -10.74
N LEU A 80 -6.95 -6.98 -11.82
CA LEU A 80 -5.72 -6.19 -11.88
C LEU A 80 -6.00 -4.70 -11.65
N LEU A 81 -6.99 -4.12 -12.33
CA LEU A 81 -7.34 -2.71 -12.15
C LEU A 81 -7.77 -2.41 -10.71
N PHE A 82 -8.61 -3.26 -10.12
CA PHE A 82 -9.06 -3.11 -8.74
C PHE A 82 -7.90 -3.14 -7.73
N VAL A 83 -7.01 -4.13 -7.85
CA VAL A 83 -5.80 -4.25 -7.02
C VAL A 83 -4.92 -3.02 -7.20
N SER A 84 -4.67 -2.59 -8.44
CA SER A 84 -3.85 -1.42 -8.73
C SER A 84 -4.42 -0.16 -8.10
N LEU A 85 -5.72 0.09 -8.21
CA LEU A 85 -6.36 1.25 -7.59
C LEU A 85 -6.25 1.21 -6.05
N GLY A 86 -6.44 0.04 -5.44
CA GLY A 86 -6.23 -0.14 -4.01
C GLY A 86 -4.80 0.18 -3.57
N LEU A 87 -3.79 -0.30 -4.32
CA LEU A 87 -2.37 -0.05 -4.03
C LEU A 87 -1.95 1.40 -4.29
N VAL A 88 -2.58 2.10 -5.24
CA VAL A 88 -2.41 3.55 -5.43
C VAL A 88 -2.84 4.31 -4.18
N GLY A 89 -3.99 3.96 -3.61
CA GLY A 89 -4.45 4.51 -2.33
C GLY A 89 -3.59 4.08 -1.13
N GLY A 90 -2.82 3.00 -1.27
CA GLY A 90 -1.93 2.48 -0.24
C GLY A 90 -0.87 3.48 0.23
N ALA A 91 -0.22 4.20 -0.68
CA ALA A 91 0.84 5.15 -0.33
C ALA A 91 0.34 6.35 0.52
N PRO A 92 -0.71 7.09 0.13
CA PRO A 92 -1.24 8.15 0.99
C PRO A 92 -1.83 7.61 2.29
N ALA A 93 -2.50 6.44 2.26
CA ALA A 93 -3.01 5.82 3.48
C ALA A 93 -1.88 5.44 4.45
N TYR A 94 -0.77 4.91 3.93
CA TYR A 94 0.44 4.61 4.68
C TYR A 94 1.02 5.88 5.32
N TRP A 95 1.19 6.94 4.54
CA TRP A 95 1.73 8.20 5.03
C TRP A 95 0.88 8.80 6.16
N ILE A 96 -0.46 8.78 6.02
CA ILE A 96 -1.38 9.24 7.07
C ILE A 96 -1.24 8.37 8.32
N ALA A 97 -1.18 7.04 8.16
CA ALA A 97 -1.07 6.11 9.27
C ALA A 97 0.29 6.19 9.99
N SER A 98 1.36 6.55 9.29
CA SER A 98 2.71 6.69 9.85
C SER A 98 2.95 8.04 10.52
N PHE A 99 2.17 9.07 10.17
CA PHE A 99 2.44 10.44 10.57
C PHE A 99 2.51 10.62 12.09
N GLY A 100 1.50 10.12 12.83
CA GLY A 100 1.48 10.23 14.29
C GLY A 100 2.65 9.52 14.97
N ALA A 101 3.00 8.32 14.50
CA ALA A 101 4.16 7.58 15.00
C ALA A 101 5.48 8.32 14.77
N GLY A 102 5.64 8.92 13.59
CA GLY A 102 6.79 9.75 13.25
C GLY A 102 6.91 10.99 14.14
N MET A 103 5.80 11.70 14.37
CA MET A 103 5.78 12.88 15.24
C MET A 103 6.10 12.54 16.70
N SER A 104 5.51 11.47 17.26
CA SER A 104 5.85 11.05 18.62
C SER A 104 7.31 10.63 18.77
N LEU A 105 7.92 10.03 17.75
CA LEU A 105 9.37 9.74 17.75
C LEU A 105 10.19 11.04 17.68
N ALA A 106 9.77 12.00 16.85
CA ALA A 106 10.40 13.30 16.73
C ALA A 106 10.43 14.04 18.06
N ASP A 107 9.28 14.12 18.73
CA ASP A 107 9.14 14.81 20.01
C ASP A 107 9.88 14.08 21.13
N ALA A 108 9.89 12.74 21.11
CA ALA A 108 10.64 11.97 22.08
C ALA A 108 12.15 12.13 21.93
N PHE A 109 12.71 12.08 20.72
CA PHE A 109 14.17 12.02 20.50
C PHE A 109 14.79 13.29 19.92
N ALA A 110 14.00 14.34 19.73
CA ALA A 110 14.40 15.59 19.05
C ALA A 110 14.98 15.31 17.64
N ILE A 111 14.35 14.40 16.92
CA ILE A 111 14.69 14.01 15.54
C ILE A 111 13.63 14.49 14.56
N GLY A 112 13.84 14.30 13.26
CA GLY A 112 12.78 14.54 12.27
C GLY A 112 11.67 13.48 12.34
N GLY A 113 10.42 13.89 12.16
CA GLY A 113 9.26 12.97 12.15
C GLY A 113 9.03 12.23 10.83
N GLY A 114 9.98 12.32 9.91
CA GLY A 114 9.93 11.64 8.63
C GLY A 114 10.22 10.15 8.76
N ASP A 115 9.87 9.42 7.71
CA ASP A 115 10.19 8.01 7.58
C ASP A 115 11.67 7.87 7.18
N VAL A 116 12.46 7.24 8.05
CA VAL A 116 13.92 7.13 7.92
C VAL A 116 14.35 5.75 7.42
N SER A 117 13.50 4.73 7.62
CA SER A 117 13.81 3.36 7.23
C SER A 117 13.71 3.16 5.71
N PRO A 118 14.70 2.50 5.07
CA PRO A 118 14.70 2.25 3.62
C PRO A 118 13.57 1.29 3.18
N TRP A 119 12.94 0.58 4.12
CA TRP A 119 11.83 -0.33 3.85
C TRP A 119 10.52 0.39 3.49
N ALA A 120 10.48 1.72 3.57
CA ALA A 120 9.43 2.52 2.96
C ALA A 120 9.49 2.48 1.42
N VAL A 121 10.68 2.30 0.83
CA VAL A 121 10.90 2.36 -0.63
C VAL A 121 10.06 1.32 -1.37
N PRO A 122 10.02 0.03 -0.97
CA PRO A 122 9.13 -0.94 -1.59
C PRO A 122 7.65 -0.55 -1.60
N LEU A 123 7.14 0.10 -0.53
CA LEU A 123 5.74 0.54 -0.47
C LEU A 123 5.45 1.60 -1.54
N TYR A 124 6.29 2.63 -1.62
CA TYR A 124 6.14 3.67 -2.63
C TYR A 124 6.35 3.13 -4.05
N ALA A 125 7.31 2.22 -4.25
CA ALA A 125 7.57 1.59 -5.55
C ALA A 125 6.37 0.76 -6.02
N VAL A 126 5.77 -0.05 -5.15
CA VAL A 126 4.56 -0.83 -5.48
C VAL A 126 3.40 0.09 -5.82
N SER A 127 3.18 1.17 -5.06
CA SER A 127 2.14 2.16 -5.36
C SER A 127 2.39 2.89 -6.69
N ALA A 128 3.64 3.21 -7.01
CA ALA A 128 4.00 3.84 -8.29
C ALA A 128 3.75 2.90 -9.49
N VAL A 129 4.16 1.63 -9.39
CA VAL A 129 3.87 0.61 -10.42
C VAL A 129 2.36 0.41 -10.56
N ALA A 130 1.63 0.39 -9.44
CA ALA A 130 0.18 0.30 -9.44
C ALA A 130 -0.48 1.50 -10.12
N LEU A 131 0.03 2.72 -9.90
CA LEU A 131 -0.45 3.93 -10.57
C LEU A 131 -0.27 3.84 -12.09
N VAL A 132 0.92 3.49 -12.55
CA VAL A 132 1.19 3.30 -13.98
C VAL A 132 0.26 2.25 -14.56
N THR A 133 0.07 1.13 -13.85
CA THR A 133 -0.84 0.06 -14.29
C THR A 133 -2.28 0.56 -14.38
N ALA A 134 -2.77 1.31 -13.38
CA ALA A 134 -4.12 1.85 -13.35
C ALA A 134 -4.38 2.86 -14.47
N LEU A 135 -3.36 3.63 -14.89
CA LEU A 135 -3.46 4.59 -15.99
C LEU A 135 -3.38 3.93 -17.37
N VAL A 136 -2.43 3.00 -17.56
CA VAL A 136 -2.16 2.39 -18.88
C VAL A 136 -3.23 1.35 -19.25
N LEU A 137 -3.72 0.59 -18.28
CA LEU A 137 -4.58 -0.56 -18.53
C LEU A 137 -5.94 -0.20 -19.18
N PRO A 138 -6.67 0.85 -18.75
CA PRO A 138 -7.89 1.30 -19.41
C PRO A 138 -7.64 1.83 -20.83
N VAL A 139 -6.58 2.63 -21.02
CA VAL A 139 -6.19 3.18 -22.33
C VAL A 139 -5.89 2.05 -23.32
N ALA A 140 -5.11 1.07 -22.91
CA ALA A 140 -4.78 -0.09 -23.73
C ALA A 140 -6.01 -0.96 -24.05
N ARG A 141 -7.07 -0.96 -23.22
CA ARG A 141 -8.33 -1.62 -23.56
C ARG A 141 -9.12 -0.85 -24.61
N ALA A 142 -9.27 0.45 -24.43
CA ALA A 142 -9.99 1.30 -25.35
C ALA A 142 -9.38 1.24 -26.76
N ALA A 143 -8.04 1.31 -26.84
CA ALA A 143 -7.32 1.20 -28.12
C ALA A 143 -7.56 -0.15 -28.82
N ARG A 144 -7.51 -1.26 -28.07
CA ARG A 144 -7.77 -2.61 -28.63
C ARG A 144 -9.21 -2.80 -29.08
N GLY A 145 -10.18 -2.33 -28.30
CA GLY A 145 -11.59 -2.39 -28.67
C GLY A 145 -11.88 -1.60 -29.95
N ARG A 146 -11.30 -0.40 -30.09
CA ARG A 146 -11.43 0.43 -31.29
C ARG A 146 -10.82 -0.25 -32.53
N ALA A 147 -9.64 -0.85 -32.40
CA ALA A 147 -9.01 -1.58 -33.49
C ALA A 147 -9.83 -2.80 -33.95
N GLN A 148 -10.51 -3.50 -33.04
CA GLN A 148 -11.38 -4.62 -33.37
C GLN A 148 -12.64 -4.18 -34.14
N ILE A 149 -13.28 -3.08 -33.72
CA ILE A 149 -14.46 -2.54 -34.40
C ILE A 149 -14.12 -2.18 -35.86
N LEU A 150 -13.01 -1.47 -36.07
CA LEU A 150 -12.56 -1.06 -37.41
C LEU A 150 -12.27 -2.26 -38.34
N ARG A 151 -11.70 -3.36 -37.81
CA ARG A 151 -11.47 -4.59 -38.60
C ARG A 151 -12.80 -5.24 -39.02
N THR A 152 -13.76 -5.33 -38.11
CA THR A 152 -15.07 -5.96 -38.41
C THR A 152 -15.96 -5.14 -39.34
N SER A 153 -15.72 -3.83 -39.49
CA SER A 153 -16.40 -3.01 -40.49
C SER A 153 -15.84 -3.21 -41.89
N THR A 154 -14.51 -3.39 -42.03
CA THR A 154 -13.86 -3.62 -43.33
C THR A 154 -14.24 -4.99 -43.92
N ASP A 155 -14.38 -6.02 -43.10
CA ASP A 155 -14.77 -7.37 -43.53
C ASP A 155 -16.24 -7.49 -43.98
N ARG A 156 -17.11 -6.55 -43.59
CA ARG A 156 -18.53 -6.54 -43.97
C ARG A 156 -18.83 -5.80 -45.27
N THR A 157 -17.84 -5.09 -45.82
CA THR A 157 -17.96 -4.29 -47.05
C THR A 157 -17.34 -4.96 -48.27
N VAL A 158 -16.87 -6.20 -48.13
CA VAL A 158 -16.32 -7.05 -49.20
C VAL A 158 -17.26 -8.25 -49.37
#